data_AF-A0A535K7E9-F1
#
_entry.id   AF-A0A535K7E9-F1
#
_cell.length_a   1.000
_cell.length_b   1.000
_cell.length_c   1.000
_cell.angle_alpha   90.00
_cell.angle_beta   90.00
_cell.angle_gamma   90.00
#
_symmetry.space_group_name_H-M   'P 1'
#
loop_
_entity.id
_entity.type
_entity.pdbx_description
1 polymer ?
#
loop_
_entity_poly.entity_id
_entity_poly.type
_entity_poly.pdbx_seq_one_letter_code
_entity_poly.pdbx_strand_id
1 'polypeptide(L)' 'MRSQFLHFAPPLIGDEEIEEVVRTLREGWITTGPRAQRFETEFAQLVGAPAAL' A
#
# COMPACT_ATOMS: atom_id res chain seq x y z
N MET A 1 -18.36 -24.98 -18.82
CA MET A 1 -16.94 -24.55 -18.65
C MET A 1 -16.89 -23.05 -18.49
N ARG A 2 -16.00 -22.51 -17.66
CA ARG A 2 -15.80 -21.05 -17.58
C ARG A 2 -14.98 -20.59 -18.78
N SER A 3 -15.36 -19.46 -19.39
CA SER A 3 -14.64 -18.83 -20.51
C SER A 3 -13.51 -17.91 -20.04
N GLN A 4 -13.59 -17.39 -18.81
CA GLN A 4 -12.56 -16.53 -18.23
C GLN A 4 -11.62 -17.31 -17.32
N PHE A 5 -10.33 -16.98 -17.46
CA PHE A 5 -9.26 -17.48 -16.60
C PHE A 5 -9.49 -17.02 -15.16
N LEU A 6 -9.46 -17.99 -14.23
CA LEU A 6 -9.56 -17.70 -12.80
C LEU A 6 -8.15 -17.53 -12.25
N HIS A 7 -7.77 -16.28 -11.97
CA HIS A 7 -6.49 -15.96 -11.35
C HIS A 7 -6.45 -16.52 -9.92
N PHE A 8 -5.34 -17.17 -9.57
CA PHE A 8 -5.14 -17.75 -8.23
C PHE A 8 -5.02 -16.67 -7.14
N ALA A 9 -4.42 -15.53 -7.47
CA ALA A 9 -4.23 -14.40 -6.57
C ALA A 9 -4.35 -13.08 -7.36
N PRO A 10 -5.56 -12.60 -7.66
CA PRO A 10 -5.73 -11.26 -8.21
C PRO A 10 -5.25 -10.21 -7.19
N PRO A 11 -4.71 -9.07 -7.64
CA PRO A 11 -4.37 -7.97 -6.74
C PRO A 11 -5.62 -7.46 -6.01
N LEU A 12 -5.47 -7.14 -4.73
CA LEU A 12 -6.48 -6.43 -3.95
C LEU A 12 -6.12 -4.94 -3.98
N ILE A 13 -6.67 -4.20 -4.93
CA ILE A 13 -6.47 -2.76 -5.11
C ILE A 13 -7.85 -2.13 -5.30
N GLY A 14 -8.22 -1.23 -4.39
CA GLY A 14 -9.41 -0.39 -4.45
C GLY A 14 -9.09 1.06 -4.76
N ASP A 15 -10.08 1.93 -4.57
CA ASP A 15 -9.95 3.36 -4.81
C ASP A 15 -8.99 4.01 -3.82
N GLU A 16 -8.91 3.50 -2.58
CA GLU A 16 -8.03 3.99 -1.53
C GLU A 16 -6.55 3.87 -1.89
N GLU A 17 -6.15 2.71 -2.43
CA GLU A 17 -4.77 2.51 -2.90
C GLU A 17 -4.43 3.40 -4.09
N ILE A 18 -5.38 3.59 -5.01
CA ILE A 18 -5.21 4.45 -6.19
C ILE A 18 -5.04 5.91 -5.77
N GLU A 19 -5.90 6.39 -4.88
CA GLU A 19 -5.84 7.75 -4.34
C GLU A 19 -4.51 8.02 -3.64
N GLU A 20 -3.98 7.05 -2.89
CA GLU A 20 -2.69 7.23 -2.21
C GLU A 20 -1.52 7.33 -3.18
N VAL A 21 -1.54 6.57 -4.27
CA VAL A 21 -0.55 6.68 -5.35
C VAL A 21 -0.66 8.05 -6.03
N VAL A 22 -1.86 8.49 -6.40
CA VAL A 22 -2.09 9.80 -7.02
C VAL A 22 -1.61 10.92 -6.10
N ARG A 23 -1.87 10.82 -4.81
CA ARG A 23 -1.43 11.80 -3.80
C ARG A 23 0.10 11.87 -3.73
N THR A 24 0.77 10.72 -3.71
CA THR A 24 2.24 10.63 -3.74
C THR A 24 2.83 11.27 -5.00
N LEU A 25 2.24 10.99 -6.16
CA LEU A 25 2.67 11.58 -7.43
C LEU A 25 2.50 13.10 -7.47
N ARG A 26 1.40 13.62 -6.92
CA ARG A 26 1.13 15.07 -6.85
C ARG A 26 2.10 15.82 -5.94
N GLU A 27 2.58 15.18 -4.89
CA GLU A 27 3.55 15.77 -3.95
C GLU A 27 4.99 15.70 -4.45
N GLY A 28 5.26 14.93 -5.49
CA GLY A 28 6.56 14.87 -6.16
C GLY A 28 7.65 14.11 -5.40
N TRP A 29 7.40 13.69 -4.16
CA TRP A 29 8.31 12.82 -3.41
C TRP A 29 7.91 11.34 -3.61
N ILE A 30 8.47 10.71 -4.64
CA ILE A 30 8.15 9.33 -5.04
C ILE A 30 9.11 8.27 -4.47
N THR A 31 10.12 8.69 -3.71
CA THR A 31 11.05 7.81 -2.99
C THR A 31 10.65 7.66 -1.52
N THR A 32 11.42 6.90 -0.74
CA THR A 32 11.22 6.77 0.71
C THR A 32 11.16 8.15 1.38
N GLY A 33 10.16 8.36 2.22
CA GLY A 33 9.86 9.65 2.83
C GLY A 33 8.76 9.55 3.89
N PRO A 34 8.12 10.67 4.25
CA PRO A 34 7.17 10.74 5.37
C PRO A 34 5.98 9.76 5.29
N ARG A 35 5.56 9.41 4.06
CA ARG A 35 4.47 8.45 3.82
C ARG A 35 4.85 7.03 4.22
N ALA A 36 6.08 6.60 3.90
CA ALA A 36 6.61 5.31 4.31
C ALA A 36 6.79 5.27 5.84
N GLN A 37 7.36 6.33 6.43
CA GLN A 37 7.53 6.44 7.88
C GLN A 37 6.21 6.35 8.65
N ARG A 38 5.14 6.94 8.11
CA ARG A 38 3.79 6.82 8.67
C ARG A 38 3.33 5.36 8.66
N PHE A 39 3.46 4.68 7.51
CA PHE A 39 3.11 3.27 7.38
C PHE A 39 3.90 2.39 8.36
N GLU A 40 5.22 2.57 8.44
CA GLU A 40 6.11 1.86 9.37
C GLU A 40 5.65 2.01 10.82
N THR A 41 5.29 3.24 11.22
CA THR A 41 4.77 3.54 12.57
C THR A 41 3.44 2.85 12.84
N GLU A 42 2.48 2.98 11.92
CA GLU A 42 1.15 2.35 12.03
C GLU A 42 1.25 0.82 12.06
N PHE A 43 2.16 0.26 11.25
CA PHE A 43 2.38 -1.17 11.17
C PHE A 43 3.02 -1.73 12.43
N ALA A 44 4.06 -1.07 12.98
CA ALA A 44 4.68 -1.45 14.23
C ALA A 44 3.64 -1.49 15.38
N GLN A 45 2.75 -0.51 15.43
CA GLN A 45 1.63 -0.48 16.40
C GLN A 45 0.65 -1.62 16.18
N LEU A 46 0.25 -1.86 14.93
CA LEU A 46 -0.69 -2.93 14.57
C LEU A 46 -0.19 -4.31 15.00
N VAL A 47 1.10 -4.60 14.78
CA VAL A 47 1.68 -5.92 15.10
C VAL A 47 2.27 -6.00 16.51
N GLY A 48 2.29 -4.90 17.26
CA GLY A 48 2.87 -4.83 18.61
C GLY A 48 4.40 -4.98 18.62
N ALA A 49 5.09 -4.54 17.57
CA ALA A 49 6.54 -4.58 17.46
C ALA A 49 7.17 -3.24 17.90
N PRO A 50 8.42 -3.24 18.40
CA PRO A 50 9.12 -2.02 18.75
C PRO A 50 9.47 -1.15 17.53
N ALA A 51 9.58 -1.76 16.34
CA ALA A 51 9.82 -1.08 15.07
C ALA A 51 9.33 -1.95 13.91
N ALA A 52 9.05 -1.32 12.77
CA ALA A 52 8.74 -2.00 11.52
C ALA A 52 9.37 -1.22 10.36
N LEU A 53 10.55 -1.69 9.91
CA LEU A 53 11.42 -1.14 8.86
C LEU A 53 11.89 0.32 9.04
#